data_AF-A0A4P7RMB2-F1
#
_entry.id   AF-A0A4P7RMB2-F1
#
_cell.length_a   1.000
_cell.length_b   1.000
_cell.length_c   1.000
_cell.angle_alpha   90.00
_cell.angle_beta   90.00
_cell.angle_gamma   90.00
#
_symmetry.space_group_name_H-M   'P 1'
#
loop_
_entity.id
_entity.type
_entity.pdbx_description
1 polymer ?
#
loop_
_entity_poly.entity_id
_entity_poly.type
_entity_poly.pdbx_seq_one_letter_code
_entity_poly.pdbx_strand_id
1 'polypeptide(L)'
;MTSSVSALIAYPILVFAALVIAGRAVLAGNARSSRRVTTAVTFLLLSGLLRERAVQEQIALRMSGTIDVPLVRQISTVMLMLAMVPLVVMGARWVVGNRSESWNRRILFLAALSAVALLVVGTRSRATGQYIDVTPGWETIVYFGLFSAWTAAMASLYLSVAIRELRHGGLPRRYVVMIVALALLSLWGVEESVSIAISGMAAGLGLAQTFVQWRVAANENNLIFILLLGAGYTAVPLVHRLMELAGLDKWSRAYNGLLPMWADLTSACPEVLLRQSGLNSNPRQRTHRRSVEIRDALSVLGRFNCYQSAGSDIESRLASAIAESAEMRRSGALPGQFRSFPIRSATHLADEISVLESLATHWPLEPAKP
;
A
#
# COMPACT_ATOMS: atom_id res chain seq x y z
N MET A 1 -10.85 -3.13 33.56
CA MET A 1 -11.76 -2.80 32.44
C MET A 1 -11.06 -3.23 31.17
N THR A 2 -11.69 -4.16 30.48
CA THR A 2 -11.21 -4.89 29.30
C THR A 2 -11.83 -4.21 28.08
N SER A 3 -11.07 -4.08 26.97
CA SER A 3 -11.46 -3.49 25.68
C SER A 3 -12.89 -2.92 25.64
N SER A 4 -13.01 -1.59 25.59
CA SER A 4 -14.30 -0.89 25.53
C SER A 4 -15.10 -1.18 24.25
N VAL A 5 -14.51 -1.91 23.30
CA VAL A 5 -15.12 -2.38 22.05
C VAL A 5 -15.69 -3.78 22.24
N SER A 6 -16.93 -4.00 21.74
CA SER A 6 -17.54 -5.32 21.72
C SER A 6 -16.65 -6.36 21.01
N ALA A 7 -16.53 -7.55 21.60
CA ALA A 7 -15.80 -8.68 21.03
C ALA A 7 -16.25 -9.02 19.59
N LEU A 8 -17.53 -8.77 19.28
CA LEU A 8 -18.10 -8.96 17.93
C LEU A 8 -17.46 -8.04 16.87
N ILE A 9 -16.89 -6.90 17.28
CA ILE A 9 -16.21 -5.96 16.39
C ILE A 9 -14.69 -6.19 16.43
N ALA A 10 -14.14 -6.43 17.62
CA ALA A 10 -12.70 -6.60 17.83
C ALA A 10 -12.14 -7.82 17.08
N TYR A 11 -12.76 -8.99 17.25
CA TYR A 11 -12.22 -10.23 16.68
C TYR A 11 -12.17 -10.26 15.15
N PRO A 12 -13.22 -9.83 14.41
CA PRO A 12 -13.13 -9.75 12.95
C PRO A 12 -11.99 -8.86 12.47
N ILE A 13 -11.73 -7.73 13.13
CA ILE A 13 -10.65 -6.80 12.77
C ILE A 13 -9.28 -7.44 13.02
N LEU A 14 -9.10 -8.11 14.16
CA LEU A 14 -7.87 -8.83 14.49
C LEU A 14 -7.61 -9.97 13.50
N VAL A 15 -8.63 -10.76 13.17
CA VAL A 15 -8.55 -11.85 12.17
C VAL A 15 -8.21 -11.28 10.79
N PHE A 16 -8.89 -10.22 10.36
CA PHE A 16 -8.60 -9.55 9.10
C PHE A 16 -7.14 -9.08 9.02
N ALA A 17 -6.65 -8.39 10.06
CA ALA A 17 -5.27 -7.92 10.12
C ALA A 17 -4.27 -9.09 10.06
N ALA A 18 -4.54 -10.18 10.76
CA ALA A 18 -3.70 -11.39 10.74
C ALA A 18 -3.65 -12.02 9.34
N LEU A 19 -4.79 -12.16 8.67
CA LEU A 19 -4.87 -12.68 7.30
C LEU A 19 -4.11 -11.80 6.31
N VAL A 20 -4.20 -10.47 6.43
CA VAL A 20 -3.46 -9.53 5.59
C VAL A 20 -1.95 -9.68 5.78
N ILE A 21 -1.48 -9.80 7.02
CA ILE A 21 -0.05 -9.99 7.31
C ILE A 21 0.44 -11.33 6.75
N ALA A 22 -0.31 -12.42 6.99
CA ALA A 22 0.02 -13.75 6.48
C ALA A 22 0.05 -13.77 4.94
N GLY A 23 -0.97 -13.20 4.30
CA GLY A 23 -1.04 -13.08 2.85
C GLY A 23 0.15 -12.30 2.27
N ARG A 24 0.59 -11.23 2.94
CA ARG A 24 1.78 -10.47 2.51
C ARG A 24 3.08 -11.23 2.72
N ALA A 25 3.20 -12.02 3.79
CA ALA A 25 4.39 -12.85 4.02
C ALA A 25 4.56 -13.90 2.90
N VAL A 26 3.46 -14.39 2.34
CA VAL A 26 3.46 -15.40 1.27
C VAL A 26 3.54 -14.78 -0.14
N LEU A 27 2.78 -13.71 -0.40
CA LEU A 27 2.50 -13.25 -1.76
C LEU A 27 3.14 -11.90 -2.13
N ALA A 28 3.53 -11.07 -1.16
CA ALA A 28 3.95 -9.69 -1.45
C ALA A 28 5.48 -9.57 -1.63
N GLY A 29 5.89 -8.80 -2.65
CA GLY A 29 7.29 -8.56 -2.96
C GLY A 29 8.06 -7.81 -1.86
N ASN A 30 9.38 -8.02 -1.84
CA ASN A 30 10.33 -7.59 -0.80
C ASN A 30 10.69 -6.09 -0.77
N ALA A 31 9.81 -5.21 -1.25
CA ALA A 31 10.09 -3.77 -1.23
C ALA A 31 10.29 -3.28 0.22
N ARG A 32 11.37 -2.52 0.48
CA ARG A 32 11.75 -2.10 1.83
C ARG A 32 10.66 -1.26 2.53
N SER A 33 9.93 -0.41 1.80
CA SER A 33 8.79 0.37 2.33
C SER A 33 7.62 -0.54 2.72
N SER A 34 7.29 -1.50 1.85
CA SER A 34 6.28 -2.54 2.07
C SER A 34 6.54 -3.33 3.37
N ARG A 35 7.79 -3.72 3.63
CA ARG A 35 8.16 -4.42 4.86
C ARG A 35 7.96 -3.57 6.11
N ARG A 36 8.29 -2.28 6.07
CA ARG A 36 8.12 -1.36 7.20
C ARG A 36 6.65 -1.19 7.59
N VAL A 37 5.77 -0.98 6.62
CA VAL A 37 4.33 -0.90 6.87
C VAL A 37 3.79 -2.21 7.44
N THR A 38 4.19 -3.35 6.87
CA THR A 38 3.79 -4.68 7.38
C THR A 38 4.28 -4.89 8.82
N THR A 39 5.50 -4.46 9.13
CA THR A 39 6.07 -4.52 10.49
C THR A 39 5.28 -3.64 11.47
N ALA A 40 4.91 -2.42 11.06
CA ALA A 40 4.08 -1.53 11.86
C ALA A 40 2.73 -2.18 12.23
N VAL A 41 2.02 -2.72 11.23
CA VAL A 41 0.74 -3.39 11.44
C VAL A 41 0.89 -4.68 12.25
N THR A 42 2.02 -5.38 12.13
CA THR A 42 2.31 -6.57 12.96
C THR A 42 2.44 -6.18 14.43
N PHE A 43 3.19 -5.13 14.76
CA PHE A 43 3.28 -4.63 16.13
C PHE A 43 1.94 -4.12 16.65
N LEU A 44 1.13 -3.47 15.80
CA LEU A 44 -0.21 -3.03 16.16
C LEU A 44 -1.17 -4.20 16.42
N LEU A 45 -1.09 -5.26 15.61
CA LEU A 45 -1.84 -6.50 15.83
C LEU A 45 -1.43 -7.17 17.15
N LEU A 46 -0.13 -7.27 17.41
CA LEU A 46 0.38 -7.81 18.69
C LEU A 46 -0.11 -6.96 19.88
N SER A 47 -0.09 -5.63 19.74
CA SER A 47 -0.64 -4.73 20.75
C SER A 47 -2.12 -4.98 21.00
N GLY A 48 -2.91 -5.13 19.95
CA GLY A 48 -4.34 -5.46 20.03
C GLY A 48 -4.61 -6.80 20.69
N LEU A 49 -3.93 -7.87 20.25
CA LEU A 49 -4.05 -9.21 20.84
C LEU A 49 -3.71 -9.22 22.34
N LEU A 50 -2.65 -8.52 22.75
CA LEU A 50 -2.26 -8.43 24.16
C LEU A 50 -3.22 -7.57 25.01
N ARG A 51 -4.15 -6.83 24.38
CA ARG A 51 -5.23 -6.10 25.08
C ARG A 51 -6.51 -6.91 25.22
N GLU A 52 -6.63 -8.02 24.51
CA GLU A 52 -7.81 -8.89 24.59
C GLU A 52 -7.83 -9.67 25.90
N ARG A 53 -8.99 -9.64 26.56
CA ARG A 53 -9.19 -10.28 27.88
C ARG A 53 -8.86 -11.78 27.83
N ALA A 54 -9.39 -12.47 26.82
CA ALA A 54 -9.18 -13.90 26.66
C ALA A 54 -7.70 -14.25 26.50
N VAL A 55 -6.93 -13.40 25.81
CA VAL A 55 -5.49 -13.59 25.63
C VAL A 55 -4.74 -13.31 26.93
N GLN A 56 -5.07 -12.23 27.64
CA GLN A 56 -4.47 -11.90 28.93
C GLN A 56 -4.69 -13.00 29.98
N GLU A 57 -5.92 -13.52 30.08
CA GLU A 57 -6.28 -14.60 31.01
C GLU A 57 -5.54 -15.90 30.63
N GLN A 58 -5.48 -16.25 29.34
CA GLN A 58 -4.74 -17.44 28.90
C GLN A 58 -3.23 -17.33 29.15
N ILE A 59 -2.64 -16.16 28.94
CA ILE A 59 -1.22 -15.92 29.25
C ILE A 59 -0.98 -16.06 30.75
N ALA A 60 -1.80 -15.40 31.57
CA ALA A 60 -1.68 -15.46 33.03
C ALA A 60 -1.83 -16.90 33.57
N LEU A 61 -2.76 -17.68 33.02
CA LEU A 61 -2.95 -19.09 33.38
C LEU A 61 -1.74 -19.96 33.00
N ARG A 62 -1.20 -19.79 31.79
CA ARG A 62 -0.09 -20.63 31.28
C ARG A 62 1.28 -20.26 31.85
N MET A 63 1.48 -18.99 32.21
CA MET A 63 2.76 -18.44 32.68
C MET A 63 2.75 -18.17 34.20
N SER A 64 1.88 -18.88 34.93
CA SER A 64 1.63 -18.70 36.36
C SER A 64 2.92 -18.44 37.16
N GLY A 65 3.00 -17.27 37.79
CA GLY A 65 4.13 -16.83 38.63
C GLY A 65 5.20 -15.97 37.94
N THR A 66 5.19 -15.80 36.62
CA THR A 66 6.21 -15.00 35.89
C THR A 66 5.65 -13.79 35.14
N ILE A 67 4.43 -13.88 34.60
CA ILE A 67 3.81 -12.81 33.79
C ILE A 67 2.40 -12.51 34.29
N ASP A 68 2.22 -11.32 34.86
CA ASP A 68 0.92 -10.84 35.34
C ASP A 68 0.18 -10.03 34.27
N VAL A 69 -1.15 -9.93 34.40
CA VAL A 69 -2.02 -9.14 33.49
C VAL A 69 -1.56 -7.68 33.33
N PRO A 70 -1.15 -6.94 34.38
CA PRO A 70 -0.62 -5.58 34.23
C PRO A 70 0.64 -5.52 33.37
N LEU A 71 1.51 -6.53 33.45
CA LEU A 71 2.71 -6.62 32.60
C LEU A 71 2.33 -6.85 31.13
N VAL A 72 1.37 -7.74 30.86
CA VAL A 72 0.89 -7.98 29.48
C VAL A 72 0.35 -6.69 28.85
N ARG A 73 -0.41 -5.89 29.60
CA ARG A 73 -0.93 -4.59 29.12
C ARG A 73 0.17 -3.56 28.91
N GLN A 74 1.20 -3.55 29.75
CA GLN A 74 2.37 -2.69 29.54
C GLN A 74 3.15 -3.09 28.28
N ILE A 75 3.37 -4.39 28.08
CA ILE A 75 3.99 -4.93 26.85
C ILE A 75 3.15 -4.55 25.62
N SER A 76 1.82 -4.60 25.70
CA SER A 76 0.95 -4.13 24.62
C SER A 76 1.23 -2.68 24.24
N THR A 77 1.41 -1.78 25.22
CA THR A 77 1.71 -0.37 24.94
C THR A 77 3.11 -0.19 24.36
N VAL A 78 4.08 -0.99 24.79
CA VAL A 78 5.40 -1.05 24.14
C VAL A 78 5.26 -1.49 22.69
N MET A 79 4.47 -2.52 22.37
CA MET A 79 4.20 -2.93 20.99
C MET A 79 3.54 -1.81 20.18
N LEU A 80 2.60 -1.06 20.78
CA LEU A 80 1.97 0.09 20.14
C LEU A 80 2.99 1.18 19.78
N MET A 81 3.90 1.50 20.71
CA MET A 81 5.01 2.43 20.45
C MET A 81 5.94 1.89 19.34
N LEU A 82 6.29 0.60 19.40
CA LEU A 82 7.15 -0.05 18.40
C LEU A 82 6.52 -0.07 17.00
N ALA A 83 5.18 -0.03 16.89
CA ALA A 83 4.50 0.11 15.60
C ALA A 83 4.83 1.46 14.91
N MET A 84 5.14 2.50 15.68
CA MET A 84 5.50 3.83 15.14
C MET A 84 6.93 3.87 14.60
N VAL A 85 7.84 3.08 15.18
CA VAL A 85 9.28 3.06 14.81
C VAL A 85 9.55 2.85 13.32
N PRO A 86 9.02 1.80 12.64
CA PRO A 86 9.24 1.62 11.21
C PRO A 86 8.63 2.76 10.37
N LEU A 87 7.57 3.42 10.85
CA LEU A 87 6.94 4.56 10.20
C LEU A 87 7.75 5.85 10.38
N VAL A 88 8.34 6.08 11.54
CA VAL A 88 9.31 7.18 11.78
C VAL A 88 10.54 7.00 10.89
N VAL A 89 11.09 5.79 10.84
CA VAL A 89 12.22 5.46 9.94
C VAL A 89 11.85 5.67 8.46
N MET A 90 10.59 5.45 8.08
CA MET A 90 10.11 5.75 6.72
C MET A 90 9.99 7.26 6.48
N GLY A 91 9.32 7.99 7.37
CA GLY A 91 9.15 9.45 7.27
C GLY A 91 10.47 10.21 7.29
N ALA A 92 11.40 9.82 8.18
CA ALA A 92 12.73 10.43 8.28
C ALA A 92 13.52 10.29 6.98
N ARG A 93 13.37 9.18 6.25
CA ARG A 93 14.00 9.01 4.94
C ARG A 93 13.44 9.97 3.89
N TRP A 94 12.16 10.31 3.94
CA TRP A 94 11.56 11.28 3.02
C TRP A 94 11.96 12.71 3.34
N VAL A 95 12.20 13.03 4.61
CA VAL A 95 12.61 14.38 5.03
C VAL A 95 14.12 14.59 4.86
N VAL A 96 14.94 13.65 5.34
CA VAL A 96 16.40 13.81 5.46
C VAL A 96 17.17 13.13 4.31
N GLY A 97 16.50 12.37 3.44
CA GLY A 97 17.10 11.72 2.27
C GLY A 97 18.11 10.62 2.61
N ASN A 98 19.21 10.54 1.84
CA ASN A 98 20.21 9.46 1.95
C ASN A 98 21.00 9.44 3.27
N ARG A 99 20.97 10.51 4.09
CA ARG A 99 21.54 10.51 5.44
C ARG A 99 20.78 9.58 6.42
N SER A 100 19.69 8.95 5.98
CA SER A 100 18.83 8.10 6.82
C SER A 100 19.51 6.84 7.39
N GLU A 101 20.59 6.32 6.79
CA GLU A 101 21.12 5.01 7.20
C GLU A 101 21.77 5.04 8.59
N SER A 102 22.55 6.09 8.89
CA SER A 102 23.10 6.32 10.24
C SER A 102 22.02 6.70 11.25
N TRP A 103 20.96 7.37 10.80
CA TRP A 103 19.78 7.70 11.62
C TRP A 103 18.97 6.47 11.98
N ASN A 104 18.84 5.48 11.09
CA ASN A 104 18.07 4.27 11.37
C ASN A 104 18.59 3.55 12.62
N ARG A 105 19.93 3.42 12.75
CA ARG A 105 20.54 2.80 13.93
C ARG A 105 20.24 3.59 15.21
N ARG A 106 20.30 4.92 15.15
CA ARG A 106 19.99 5.81 16.29
C ARG A 106 18.51 5.71 16.68
N ILE A 107 17.60 5.72 15.71
CA ILE A 107 16.16 5.59 15.95
C ILE A 107 15.85 4.22 16.59
N LEU A 108 16.45 3.14 16.10
CA LEU A 108 16.26 1.81 16.68
C LEU A 108 16.83 1.71 18.10
N PHE A 109 18.00 2.29 18.35
CA PHE A 109 18.58 2.36 19.70
C PHE A 109 17.69 3.16 20.66
N LEU A 110 17.20 4.33 20.24
CA LEU A 110 16.27 5.14 21.03
C LEU A 110 14.96 4.39 21.26
N ALA A 111 14.45 3.64 20.28
CA ALA A 111 13.24 2.84 20.44
C ALA A 111 13.43 1.73 21.48
N ALA A 112 14.57 1.03 21.45
CA ALA A 112 14.91 0.02 22.45
C ALA A 112 15.03 0.65 23.85
N LEU A 113 15.72 1.80 23.96
CA LEU A 113 15.85 2.53 25.22
C LEU A 113 14.48 3.00 25.74
N SER A 114 13.62 3.55 24.88
CA SER A 114 12.25 3.94 25.24
C SER A 114 11.42 2.75 25.67
N ALA A 115 11.51 1.60 24.98
CA ALA A 115 10.79 0.39 25.36
C ALA A 115 11.20 -0.08 26.77
N VAL A 116 12.50 -0.13 27.06
CA VAL A 116 13.01 -0.47 28.41
C VAL A 116 12.55 0.56 29.44
N ALA A 117 12.65 1.85 29.13
CA ALA A 117 12.22 2.92 30.03
C ALA A 117 10.71 2.82 30.35
N LEU A 118 9.86 2.57 29.35
CA LEU A 118 8.42 2.37 29.55
C LEU A 118 8.16 1.18 30.49
N LEU A 119 8.90 0.08 30.34
CA LEU A 119 8.80 -1.10 31.21
C LEU A 119 9.22 -0.80 32.66
N VAL A 120 10.35 -0.13 32.84
CA VAL A 120 10.91 0.23 34.15
C VAL A 120 9.99 1.20 34.89
N VAL A 121 9.56 2.27 34.23
CA VAL A 121 8.75 3.34 34.83
C VAL A 121 7.39 2.81 35.29
N GLY A 122 6.76 1.90 34.55
CA GLY A 122 5.48 1.31 34.97
C GLY A 122 5.58 0.22 36.03
N THR A 123 6.77 -0.12 36.53
CA THR A 123 6.95 -1.18 37.55
C THR A 123 6.21 -0.86 38.84
N ARG A 124 6.17 0.40 39.26
CA ARG A 124 5.46 0.81 40.48
C ARG A 124 3.94 0.63 40.36
N SER A 125 3.34 1.07 39.25
CA SER A 125 1.91 0.85 38.97
C SER A 125 1.57 -0.63 38.89
N ARG A 126 2.46 -1.44 38.30
CA ARG A 126 2.30 -2.91 38.29
C ARG A 126 2.28 -3.50 39.70
N ALA A 127 3.21 -3.07 40.56
CA ALA A 127 3.29 -3.55 41.94
C ALA A 127 2.05 -3.24 42.77
N THR A 128 1.34 -2.14 42.46
CA THR A 128 0.07 -1.78 43.11
C THR A 128 -1.16 -2.39 42.43
N GLY A 129 -0.98 -3.21 41.38
CA GLY A 129 -2.07 -3.80 40.60
C GLY A 129 -2.89 -2.77 39.80
N GLN A 130 -2.40 -1.54 39.67
CA GLN A 130 -3.08 -0.46 38.98
C GLN A 130 -2.52 -0.23 37.57
N TYR A 131 -3.35 0.37 36.72
CA TYR A 131 -2.90 0.80 35.41
C TYR A 131 -2.13 2.11 35.52
N ILE A 132 -1.03 2.21 34.77
CA ILE A 132 -0.25 3.45 34.73
C ILE A 132 -1.10 4.63 34.22
N ASP A 133 -2.08 4.34 33.36
CA ASP A 133 -3.04 5.29 32.80
C ASP A 133 -3.85 6.08 33.85
N VAL A 134 -3.94 5.56 35.09
CA VAL A 134 -4.71 6.16 36.20
C VAL A 134 -3.91 6.30 37.48
N THR A 135 -2.63 5.90 37.48
CA THR A 135 -1.78 5.99 38.68
C THR A 135 -1.21 7.41 38.78
N PRO A 136 -1.42 8.16 39.88
CA PRO A 136 -0.75 9.43 40.09
C PRO A 136 0.76 9.22 40.31
N GLY A 137 1.58 10.13 39.80
CA GLY A 137 3.05 10.04 39.91
C GLY A 137 3.80 10.62 38.73
N TRP A 138 5.07 10.93 38.94
CA TRP A 138 5.99 11.39 37.89
C TRP A 138 6.23 10.29 36.85
N GLU A 139 6.09 9.02 37.25
CA GLU A 139 6.20 7.85 36.42
C GLU A 139 5.22 7.91 35.23
N THR A 140 3.97 8.28 35.50
CA THR A 140 2.92 8.44 34.49
C THR A 140 3.27 9.55 33.49
N ILE A 141 3.84 10.67 33.97
CA ILE A 141 4.28 11.79 33.13
C ILE A 141 5.39 11.33 32.17
N VAL A 142 6.41 10.65 32.69
CA VAL A 142 7.51 10.13 31.87
C VAL A 142 7.03 9.10 30.86
N TYR A 143 6.14 8.20 31.28
CA TYR A 143 5.61 7.15 30.42
C TYR A 143 4.84 7.71 29.22
N PHE A 144 3.86 8.59 29.48
CA PHE A 144 3.09 9.21 28.41
C PHE A 144 3.88 10.26 27.64
N GLY A 145 4.86 10.92 28.26
CA GLY A 145 5.79 11.82 27.58
C GLY A 145 6.65 11.08 26.54
N LEU A 146 7.17 9.90 26.88
CA LEU A 146 7.90 9.06 25.93
C LEU A 146 6.99 8.57 24.80
N PHE A 147 5.79 8.10 25.13
CA PHE A 147 4.83 7.62 24.13
C PHE A 147 4.36 8.74 23.20
N SER A 148 4.06 9.92 23.74
CA SER A 148 3.65 11.09 22.96
C SER A 148 4.79 11.59 22.08
N ALA A 149 6.05 11.54 22.53
CA ALA A 149 7.20 11.92 21.72
C ALA A 149 7.32 11.06 20.44
N TRP A 150 7.12 9.73 20.54
CA TRP A 150 7.11 8.85 19.37
C TRP A 150 5.95 9.15 18.41
N THR A 151 4.76 9.40 18.98
CA THR A 151 3.56 9.76 18.22
C THR A 151 3.76 11.09 17.48
N ALA A 152 4.26 12.10 18.19
CA ALA A 152 4.56 13.43 17.66
C ALA A 152 5.64 13.38 16.57
N ALA A 153 6.71 12.62 16.79
CA ALA A 153 7.78 12.45 15.83
C ALA A 153 7.27 11.83 14.53
N MET A 154 6.46 10.76 14.62
CA MET A 154 5.82 10.16 13.46
C MET A 154 4.94 11.19 12.75
N ALA A 155 3.93 11.72 13.42
CA ALA A 155 2.94 12.62 12.82
C ALA A 155 3.60 13.87 12.18
N SER A 156 4.56 14.49 12.86
CA SER A 156 5.26 15.68 12.37
C SER A 156 6.09 15.41 11.11
N LEU A 157 6.70 14.22 10.98
CA LEU A 157 7.45 13.85 9.77
C LEU A 157 6.53 13.74 8.56
N TYR A 158 5.39 13.05 8.69
CA TYR A 158 4.42 12.91 7.59
C TYR A 158 3.76 14.25 7.27
N LEU A 159 3.45 15.08 8.27
CA LEU A 159 2.92 16.43 8.06
C LEU A 159 3.93 17.30 7.29
N SER A 160 5.21 17.25 7.66
CA SER A 160 6.27 17.98 6.98
C SER A 160 6.43 17.56 5.52
N VAL A 161 6.35 16.25 5.23
CA VAL A 161 6.36 15.73 3.87
C VAL A 161 5.15 16.25 3.10
N ALA A 162 3.95 16.14 3.66
CA ALA A 162 2.73 16.56 2.98
C ALA A 162 2.74 18.08 2.67
N ILE A 163 3.13 18.91 3.63
CA ILE A 163 3.26 20.37 3.44
C ILE A 163 4.30 20.67 2.35
N ARG A 164 5.45 20.00 2.35
CA ARG A 164 6.50 20.21 1.35
C ARG A 164 6.02 19.87 -0.06
N GLU A 165 5.36 18.73 -0.23
CA GLU A 165 4.83 18.29 -1.52
C GLU A 165 3.72 19.22 -2.03
N LEU A 166 2.83 19.70 -1.15
CA LEU A 166 1.80 20.67 -1.52
C LEU A 166 2.38 22.03 -1.91
N ARG A 167 3.42 22.50 -1.20
CA ARG A 167 4.09 23.76 -1.51
C ARG A 167 4.87 23.72 -2.83
N HIS A 168 5.40 22.56 -3.20
CA HIS A 168 6.16 22.43 -4.45
C HIS A 168 5.28 22.54 -5.70
N GLY A 169 3.98 22.22 -5.60
CA GLY A 169 3.01 22.44 -6.68
C GLY A 169 3.16 21.52 -7.91
N GLY A 170 4.13 20.60 -7.92
CA GLY A 170 4.39 19.68 -9.03
C GLY A 170 3.53 18.41 -9.06
N LEU A 171 2.55 18.28 -8.17
CA LEU A 171 1.74 17.07 -8.05
C LEU A 171 0.59 17.06 -9.08
N PRO A 172 0.40 15.94 -9.82
CA PRO A 172 -0.83 15.73 -10.59
C PRO A 172 -2.06 15.82 -9.69
N ARG A 173 -3.16 16.40 -10.19
CA ARG A 173 -4.42 16.65 -9.44
C ARG A 173 -4.93 15.41 -8.67
N ARG A 174 -4.76 14.21 -9.24
CA ARG A 174 -5.12 12.93 -8.59
C ARG A 174 -4.37 12.64 -7.29
N TYR A 175 -3.13 13.12 -7.15
CA TYR A 175 -2.31 12.91 -5.96
C TYR A 175 -2.48 14.03 -4.92
N VAL A 176 -2.94 15.21 -5.34
CA VAL A 176 -3.19 16.34 -4.42
C VAL A 176 -4.16 15.93 -3.32
N VAL A 177 -5.28 15.27 -3.67
CA VAL A 177 -6.28 14.81 -2.69
C VAL A 177 -5.67 13.84 -1.68
N MET A 178 -4.83 12.90 -2.14
CA MET A 178 -4.15 11.94 -1.27
C MET A 178 -3.17 12.62 -0.31
N ILE A 179 -2.43 13.62 -0.79
CA ILE A 179 -1.48 14.36 0.04
C ILE A 179 -2.19 15.29 1.03
N VAL A 180 -3.31 15.91 0.64
CA VAL A 180 -4.17 16.67 1.57
C VAL A 180 -4.74 15.76 2.65
N ALA A 181 -5.25 14.58 2.30
CA ALA A 181 -5.71 13.60 3.28
C ALA A 181 -4.58 13.16 4.23
N LEU A 182 -3.37 12.94 3.72
CA LEU A 182 -2.20 12.65 4.54
C LEU A 182 -1.86 13.81 5.48
N ALA A 183 -1.94 15.06 5.01
CA ALA A 183 -1.70 16.26 5.83
C ALA A 183 -2.71 16.35 6.98
N LEU A 184 -4.01 16.18 6.69
CA LEU A 184 -5.08 16.20 7.70
C LEU A 184 -4.91 15.08 8.73
N LEU A 185 -4.63 13.85 8.28
CA LEU A 185 -4.37 12.72 9.16
C LEU A 185 -3.14 12.95 10.05
N SER A 186 -2.09 13.54 9.48
CA SER A 186 -0.86 13.85 10.22
C SER A 186 -1.08 14.99 11.21
N LEU A 187 -1.90 16.00 10.86
CA LEU A 187 -2.27 17.08 11.76
C LEU A 187 -3.08 16.55 12.95
N TRP A 188 -4.05 15.65 12.71
CA TRP A 188 -4.76 14.94 13.77
C TRP A 188 -3.80 14.11 14.63
N GLY A 189 -2.81 13.43 14.03
CA GLY A 189 -1.78 12.71 14.79
C GLY A 189 -0.92 13.62 15.69
N VAL A 190 -0.63 14.86 15.26
CA VAL A 190 0.07 15.85 16.09
C VAL A 190 -0.82 16.29 17.24
N GLU A 191 -2.10 16.60 16.99
CA GLU A 191 -3.07 16.93 18.03
C GLU A 191 -3.19 15.79 19.06
N GLU A 192 -3.36 14.55 18.60
CA GLU A 192 -3.45 13.36 19.45
C GLU A 192 -2.19 13.22 20.32
N SER A 193 -1.00 13.49 19.79
CA SER A 193 0.24 13.44 20.58
C SER A 193 0.27 14.47 21.71
N VAL A 194 -0.21 15.69 21.45
CA VAL A 194 -0.33 16.75 22.46
C VAL A 194 -1.39 16.38 23.50
N SER A 195 -2.53 15.86 23.05
CA SER A 195 -3.61 15.39 23.91
C SER A 195 -3.17 14.26 24.85
N ILE A 196 -2.38 13.30 24.36
CA ILE A 196 -1.76 12.26 25.20
C ILE A 196 -0.81 12.86 26.23
N ALA A 197 0.04 13.81 25.82
CA ALA A 197 0.99 14.44 26.74
C ALA A 197 0.29 15.20 27.86
N ILE A 198 -0.74 16.00 27.53
CA ILE A 198 -1.56 16.73 28.50
C ILE A 198 -2.29 15.77 29.43
N SER A 199 -2.88 14.70 28.88
CA SER A 199 -3.58 13.68 29.67
C SER A 199 -2.64 12.97 30.65
N GLY A 200 -1.43 12.59 30.22
CA GLY A 200 -0.43 11.99 31.08
C GLY A 200 0.08 12.93 32.17
N MET A 201 0.24 14.22 31.86
CA MET A 201 0.60 15.25 32.84
C MET A 201 -0.51 15.45 33.88
N ALA A 202 -1.77 15.55 33.44
CA ALA A 202 -2.92 15.67 34.33
C ALA A 202 -3.06 14.44 35.24
N ALA A 203 -2.95 13.22 34.68
CA ALA A 203 -2.99 11.98 35.43
C ALA A 203 -1.86 11.90 36.48
N GLY A 204 -0.63 12.26 36.09
CA GLY A 204 0.52 12.26 36.99
C GLY A 204 0.40 13.26 38.15
N LEU A 205 -0.20 14.43 37.91
CA LEU A 205 -0.49 15.44 38.94
C LEU A 205 -1.77 15.16 39.73
N GLY A 206 -2.53 14.12 39.38
CA GLY A 206 -3.82 13.82 40.00
C GLY A 206 -4.96 14.79 39.64
N LEU A 207 -4.79 15.60 38.58
CA LEU A 207 -5.74 16.62 38.14
C LEU A 207 -6.66 16.11 37.02
N ALA A 208 -7.76 16.83 36.77
CA ALA A 208 -8.66 16.66 35.62
C ALA A 208 -9.09 15.20 35.34
N GLN A 209 -9.51 14.48 36.39
CA GLN A 209 -9.83 13.05 36.35
C GLN A 209 -10.86 12.68 35.27
N THR A 210 -11.86 13.52 35.02
CA THR A 210 -12.87 13.30 33.96
C THR A 210 -12.24 13.27 32.57
N PHE A 211 -11.30 14.19 32.29
CA PHE A 211 -10.59 14.24 31.02
C PHE A 211 -9.69 13.01 30.84
N VAL A 212 -8.96 12.62 31.90
CA VAL A 212 -8.12 11.43 31.91
C VAL A 212 -8.96 10.17 31.63
N GLN A 213 -10.08 9.98 32.32
CA GLN A 213 -10.97 8.83 32.11
C GLN A 213 -11.54 8.77 30.69
N TRP A 214 -12.01 9.91 30.17
CA TRP A 214 -12.48 9.99 28.78
C TRP A 214 -11.39 9.62 27.78
N ARG A 215 -10.15 10.11 27.97
CA ARG A 215 -9.01 9.78 27.10
C ARG A 215 -8.63 8.32 27.15
N VAL A 216 -8.63 7.70 28.34
CA VAL A 216 -8.36 6.27 28.49
C VAL A 216 -9.38 5.45 27.71
N ALA A 217 -10.67 5.76 27.86
CA ALA A 217 -11.75 5.09 27.12
C ALA A 217 -11.64 5.33 25.59
N ALA A 218 -11.34 6.55 25.17
CA ALA A 218 -11.16 6.88 23.76
C ALA A 218 -9.96 6.14 23.14
N ASN A 219 -8.84 6.05 23.84
CA ASN A 219 -7.62 5.38 23.38
C ASN A 219 -7.80 3.86 23.25
N GLU A 220 -8.52 3.24 24.19
CA GLU A 220 -8.87 1.82 24.09
C GLU A 220 -9.69 1.52 22.82
N ASN A 221 -10.68 2.37 22.51
CA ASN A 221 -11.50 2.23 21.30
C ASN A 221 -10.71 2.53 20.02
N ASN A 222 -9.94 3.61 20.00
CA ASN A 222 -9.22 4.07 18.80
C ASN A 222 -8.23 3.03 18.27
N LEU A 223 -7.56 2.28 19.15
CA LEU A 223 -6.56 1.31 18.73
C LEU A 223 -7.10 0.29 17.73
N ILE A 224 -8.30 -0.25 17.95
CA ILE A 224 -8.89 -1.25 17.07
C ILE A 224 -9.22 -0.65 15.70
N PHE A 225 -9.74 0.58 15.66
CA PHE A 225 -10.04 1.25 14.39
C PHE A 225 -8.76 1.66 13.63
N ILE A 226 -7.73 2.10 14.34
CA ILE A 226 -6.41 2.37 13.74
C ILE A 226 -5.82 1.08 13.16
N LEU A 227 -5.99 -0.06 13.83
CA LEU A 227 -5.59 -1.36 13.31
C LEU A 227 -6.35 -1.72 12.04
N LEU A 228 -7.68 -1.52 12.00
CA LEU A 228 -8.48 -1.77 10.81
C LEU A 228 -8.00 -0.92 9.61
N LEU A 229 -7.78 0.38 9.83
CA LEU A 229 -7.30 1.29 8.78
C LEU A 229 -5.88 0.89 8.31
N GLY A 230 -4.99 0.58 9.24
CA GLY A 230 -3.63 0.13 8.94
C GLY A 230 -3.61 -1.20 8.17
N ALA A 231 -4.42 -2.17 8.59
CA ALA A 231 -4.60 -3.44 7.91
C ALA A 231 -5.21 -3.27 6.51
N GLY A 232 -6.23 -2.42 6.37
CA GLY A 232 -6.86 -2.11 5.08
C GLY A 232 -5.87 -1.49 4.09
N TYR A 233 -5.10 -0.49 4.51
CA TYR A 233 -4.03 0.08 3.69
C TYR A 233 -2.98 -0.97 3.30
N THR A 234 -2.63 -1.84 4.25
CA THR A 234 -1.68 -2.93 4.04
C THR A 234 -2.25 -4.02 3.13
N ALA A 235 -3.57 -4.17 3.02
CA ALA A 235 -4.21 -5.14 2.12
C ALA A 235 -4.12 -4.72 0.65
N VAL A 236 -4.01 -3.42 0.33
CA VAL A 236 -4.09 -2.92 -1.07
C VAL A 236 -3.13 -3.62 -2.04
N PRO A 237 -1.80 -3.75 -1.75
CA PRO A 237 -0.89 -4.45 -2.66
C PRO A 237 -1.19 -5.95 -2.77
N LEU A 238 -1.71 -6.56 -1.70
CA LEU A 238 -2.10 -7.97 -1.69
C LEU A 238 -3.31 -8.20 -2.60
N VAL A 239 -4.31 -7.33 -2.52
CA VAL A 239 -5.49 -7.36 -3.41
C VAL A 239 -5.06 -7.21 -4.87
N HIS A 240 -4.20 -6.25 -5.19
CA HIS A 240 -3.66 -6.12 -6.55
C HIS A 240 -2.95 -7.39 -7.02
N ARG A 241 -2.12 -8.01 -6.16
CA ARG A 241 -1.43 -9.25 -6.52
C ARG A 241 -2.39 -10.43 -6.72
N LEU A 242 -3.43 -10.53 -5.90
CA LEU A 242 -4.48 -11.54 -6.07
C LEU A 242 -5.27 -11.32 -7.36
N MET A 243 -5.58 -10.06 -7.70
CA MET A 243 -6.21 -9.72 -8.98
C MET A 243 -5.31 -10.04 -10.17
N GLU A 244 -3.99 -9.83 -10.07
CA GLU A 244 -3.03 -10.25 -11.08
C GLU A 244 -3.01 -11.78 -11.26
N LEU A 245 -2.97 -12.52 -10.15
CA LEU A 245 -2.97 -14.00 -10.19
C LEU A 245 -4.28 -14.56 -10.73
N ALA A 246 -5.42 -13.92 -10.43
CA ALA A 246 -6.72 -14.28 -10.97
C ALA A 246 -6.94 -13.79 -12.42
N GLY A 247 -5.98 -13.07 -13.02
CA GLY A 247 -6.12 -12.49 -14.36
C GLY A 247 -7.16 -11.37 -14.47
N LEU A 248 -7.70 -10.89 -13.35
CA LEU A 248 -8.71 -9.83 -13.27
C LEU A 248 -8.10 -8.42 -13.40
N ASP A 249 -6.78 -8.30 -13.28
CA ASP A 249 -6.07 -7.04 -13.49
C ASP A 249 -6.26 -6.53 -14.92
N LYS A 250 -6.37 -5.19 -15.05
CA LYS A 250 -6.55 -4.49 -16.34
C LYS A 250 -5.47 -4.91 -17.35
N TRP A 251 -4.21 -5.03 -16.91
CA TRP A 251 -3.11 -5.37 -17.81
C TRP A 251 -3.15 -6.82 -18.29
N SER A 252 -3.62 -7.74 -17.44
CA SER A 252 -3.76 -9.16 -17.81
C SER A 252 -4.92 -9.36 -18.78
N ARG A 253 -6.05 -8.67 -18.57
CA ARG A 253 -7.16 -8.64 -19.54
C ARG A 253 -6.74 -8.05 -20.87
N ALA A 254 -6.05 -6.90 -20.85
CA ALA A 254 -5.50 -6.29 -22.06
C ALA A 254 -4.50 -7.19 -22.78
N TYR A 255 -3.62 -7.86 -22.03
CA TYR A 255 -2.67 -8.80 -22.59
C TYR A 255 -3.38 -9.93 -23.35
N ASN A 256 -4.43 -10.51 -22.76
CA ASN A 256 -5.22 -11.59 -23.38
C ASN A 256 -6.09 -11.08 -24.53
N GLY A 257 -6.70 -9.90 -24.41
CA GLY A 257 -7.53 -9.29 -25.45
C GLY A 257 -6.73 -8.91 -26.70
N LEU A 258 -5.49 -8.46 -26.54
CA LEU A 258 -4.59 -8.16 -27.65
C LEU A 258 -3.95 -9.41 -28.28
N LEU A 259 -4.06 -10.58 -27.65
CA LEU A 259 -3.35 -11.80 -28.08
C LEU A 259 -3.69 -12.24 -29.51
N PRO A 260 -4.96 -12.29 -29.96
CA PRO A 260 -5.30 -12.74 -31.30
C PRO A 260 -4.69 -11.85 -32.38
N MET A 261 -4.91 -10.54 -32.27
CA MET A 261 -4.36 -9.53 -33.17
C MET A 261 -2.83 -9.54 -33.18
N TRP A 262 -2.20 -9.61 -31.99
CA TRP A 262 -0.74 -9.66 -31.88
C TRP A 262 -0.16 -10.91 -32.55
N ALA A 263 -0.77 -12.08 -32.34
CA ALA A 263 -0.29 -13.33 -32.93
C ALA A 263 -0.36 -13.30 -34.46
N ASP A 264 -1.45 -12.77 -35.02
CA ASP A 264 -1.64 -12.65 -36.46
C ASP A 264 -0.61 -11.69 -37.08
N LEU A 265 -0.48 -10.48 -36.51
CA LEU A 265 0.47 -9.46 -36.96
C LEU A 265 1.93 -9.92 -36.88
N THR A 266 2.31 -10.57 -35.79
CA THR A 266 3.70 -11.06 -35.61
C THR A 266 4.00 -12.30 -36.44
N SER A 267 2.98 -13.08 -36.84
CA SER A 267 3.16 -14.16 -37.82
C SER A 267 3.49 -13.62 -39.22
N ALA A 268 2.89 -12.48 -39.60
CA ALA A 268 3.19 -11.79 -40.86
C ALA A 268 4.50 -10.98 -40.82
N CYS A 269 4.90 -10.53 -39.63
CA CYS A 269 6.05 -9.65 -39.40
C CYS A 269 7.00 -10.22 -38.33
N PRO A 270 7.66 -11.37 -38.53
CA PRO A 270 8.46 -12.01 -37.49
C PRO A 270 9.65 -11.16 -37.03
N GLU A 271 10.14 -10.22 -37.85
CA GLU A 271 11.26 -9.35 -37.52
C GLU A 271 10.98 -8.32 -36.41
N VAL A 272 9.71 -8.07 -36.08
CA VAL A 272 9.32 -7.11 -35.03
C VAL A 272 9.31 -7.73 -33.63
N LEU A 273 9.48 -9.05 -33.53
CA LEU A 273 9.49 -9.76 -32.25
C LEU A 273 10.72 -9.38 -31.43
N LEU A 274 10.48 -8.72 -30.31
CA LEU A 274 11.55 -8.38 -29.38
C LEU A 274 12.06 -9.65 -28.66
N ARG A 275 13.30 -9.67 -28.20
CA ARG A 275 13.84 -10.84 -27.48
C ARG A 275 13.06 -11.06 -26.18
N GLN A 276 12.78 -12.32 -25.84
CA GLN A 276 12.04 -12.65 -24.61
C GLN A 276 12.77 -12.10 -23.36
N SER A 277 12.14 -11.15 -22.67
CA SER A 277 12.50 -10.79 -21.31
C SER A 277 12.14 -11.97 -20.40
N GLY A 278 13.03 -12.31 -19.46
CA GLY A 278 12.95 -13.55 -18.67
C GLY A 278 11.60 -13.82 -18.01
N LEU A 279 11.43 -15.07 -17.53
CA LEU A 279 10.21 -15.68 -16.98
C LEU A 279 9.46 -14.86 -15.91
N ASN A 280 10.05 -13.80 -15.36
CA ASN A 280 9.51 -12.96 -14.28
C ASN A 280 8.98 -11.58 -14.72
N SER A 281 8.68 -11.39 -16.01
CA SER A 281 8.20 -10.10 -16.52
C SER A 281 6.79 -9.76 -16.01
N ASN A 282 6.61 -8.57 -15.41
CA ASN A 282 5.31 -8.11 -14.88
C ASN A 282 4.25 -8.07 -16.00
N PRO A 283 2.97 -8.41 -15.75
CA PRO A 283 1.86 -8.22 -16.71
C PRO A 283 1.92 -6.90 -17.48
N ARG A 284 2.13 -5.76 -16.81
CA ARG A 284 2.26 -4.45 -17.45
C ARG A 284 3.42 -4.36 -18.45
N GLN A 285 4.57 -4.97 -18.14
CA GLN A 285 5.71 -5.01 -19.04
C GLN A 285 5.41 -5.89 -20.26
N ARG A 286 4.73 -7.02 -20.06
CA ARG A 286 4.31 -7.92 -21.13
C ARG A 286 3.30 -7.23 -22.07
N THR A 287 2.31 -6.53 -21.52
CA THR A 287 1.34 -5.76 -22.32
C THR A 287 2.00 -4.59 -23.05
N HIS A 288 2.91 -3.86 -22.37
CA HIS A 288 3.67 -2.79 -23.02
C HIS A 288 4.49 -3.31 -24.19
N ARG A 289 5.22 -4.41 -24.00
CA ARG A 289 5.99 -5.02 -25.06
C ARG A 289 5.11 -5.42 -26.24
N ARG A 290 3.97 -6.08 -26.01
CA ARG A 290 3.01 -6.39 -27.07
C ARG A 290 2.53 -5.16 -27.81
N SER A 291 2.24 -4.06 -27.11
CA SER A 291 1.82 -2.80 -27.76
C SER A 291 2.90 -2.23 -28.68
N VAL A 292 4.18 -2.35 -28.30
CA VAL A 292 5.31 -1.94 -29.15
C VAL A 292 5.42 -2.86 -30.37
N GLU A 293 5.40 -4.18 -30.18
CA GLU A 293 5.48 -5.15 -31.28
C GLU A 293 4.30 -4.99 -32.27
N ILE A 294 3.10 -4.67 -31.79
CA ILE A 294 1.94 -4.33 -32.64
C ILE A 294 2.24 -3.05 -33.45
N ARG A 295 2.72 -1.98 -32.81
CA ARG A 295 3.03 -0.71 -33.50
C ARG A 295 4.12 -0.85 -34.54
N ASP A 296 5.13 -1.66 -34.24
CA ASP A 296 6.21 -1.96 -35.18
C ASP A 296 5.68 -2.78 -36.36
N ALA A 297 4.85 -3.81 -36.10
CA ALA A 297 4.20 -4.58 -37.15
C ALA A 297 3.35 -3.70 -38.07
N LEU A 298 2.52 -2.82 -37.49
CA LEU A 298 1.70 -1.85 -38.23
C LEU A 298 2.54 -0.92 -39.10
N SER A 299 3.72 -0.52 -38.62
CA SER A 299 4.65 0.31 -39.38
C SER A 299 5.24 -0.44 -40.58
N VAL A 300 5.52 -1.73 -40.46
CA VAL A 300 5.97 -2.52 -41.63
C VAL A 300 4.82 -2.77 -42.60
N LEU A 301 3.63 -3.10 -42.10
CA LEU A 301 2.43 -3.34 -42.89
C LEU A 301 1.91 -2.10 -43.63
N GLY A 302 2.33 -0.90 -43.23
CA GLY A 302 1.99 0.33 -43.96
C GLY A 302 2.38 0.33 -45.44
N ARG A 303 3.33 -0.53 -45.87
CA ARG A 303 3.68 -0.71 -47.30
C ARG A 303 2.67 -1.55 -48.09
N PHE A 304 1.79 -2.27 -47.40
CA PHE A 304 0.74 -3.11 -47.97
C PHE A 304 -0.65 -2.50 -47.76
N ASN A 305 -0.70 -1.27 -47.24
CA ASN A 305 -1.93 -0.60 -46.87
C ASN A 305 -2.69 -0.07 -48.10
N CYS A 306 -3.82 -0.70 -48.40
CA CYS A 306 -4.77 -0.30 -49.43
C CYS A 306 -5.97 0.50 -48.89
N TYR A 307 -6.01 0.80 -47.58
CA TYR A 307 -7.14 1.44 -46.91
C TYR A 307 -7.50 2.79 -47.53
N GLN A 308 -8.79 2.98 -47.83
CA GLN A 308 -9.37 4.26 -48.23
C GLN A 308 -10.41 4.68 -47.20
N SER A 309 -10.23 5.87 -46.63
CA SER A 309 -11.12 6.41 -45.60
C SER A 309 -12.44 6.89 -46.20
N ALA A 310 -13.47 6.03 -46.17
CA ALA A 310 -14.85 6.43 -46.46
C ALA A 310 -15.82 5.71 -45.51
N GLY A 311 -16.76 6.43 -44.90
CA GLY A 311 -17.86 5.86 -44.09
C GLY A 311 -17.74 6.05 -42.57
N SER A 312 -18.80 5.64 -41.85
CA SER A 312 -18.97 5.85 -40.40
C SER A 312 -18.36 4.76 -39.51
N ASP A 313 -18.07 3.57 -40.04
CA ASP A 313 -17.51 2.43 -39.29
C ASP A 313 -15.98 2.34 -39.49
N ILE A 314 -15.27 3.27 -38.87
CA ILE A 314 -13.83 3.47 -39.08
C ILE A 314 -13.01 2.35 -38.45
N GLU A 315 -13.35 1.90 -37.23
CA GLU A 315 -12.52 0.95 -36.47
C GLU A 315 -12.58 -0.48 -37.03
N SER A 316 -13.78 -0.95 -37.41
CA SER A 316 -13.94 -2.28 -38.00
C SER A 316 -13.27 -2.41 -39.37
N ARG A 317 -13.44 -1.38 -40.22
CA ARG A 317 -12.77 -1.33 -41.53
C ARG A 317 -11.26 -1.20 -41.40
N LEU A 318 -10.80 -0.45 -40.40
CA LEU A 318 -9.37 -0.32 -40.12
C LEU A 318 -8.77 -1.67 -39.67
N ALA A 319 -9.44 -2.40 -38.77
CA ALA A 319 -9.02 -3.74 -38.36
C ALA A 319 -8.94 -4.70 -39.54
N SER A 320 -9.98 -4.70 -40.40
CA SER A 320 -10.04 -5.55 -41.60
C SER A 320 -8.92 -5.21 -42.59
N ALA A 321 -8.69 -3.93 -42.88
CA ALA A 321 -7.64 -3.49 -43.79
C ALA A 321 -6.23 -3.86 -43.28
N ILE A 322 -6.00 -3.80 -41.97
CA ILE A 322 -4.73 -4.24 -41.38
C ILE A 322 -4.56 -5.76 -41.53
N ALA A 323 -5.61 -6.54 -41.30
CA ALA A 323 -5.58 -8.00 -41.48
C ALA A 323 -5.32 -8.37 -42.95
N GLU A 324 -5.95 -7.69 -43.91
CA GLU A 324 -5.69 -7.85 -45.34
C GLU A 324 -4.24 -7.50 -45.70
N SER A 325 -3.70 -6.40 -45.17
CA SER A 325 -2.29 -6.04 -45.36
C SER A 325 -1.34 -7.12 -44.81
N ALA A 326 -1.69 -7.74 -43.67
CA ALA A 326 -0.92 -8.85 -43.10
C ALA A 326 -0.96 -10.08 -44.03
N GLU A 327 -2.12 -10.37 -44.63
CA GLU A 327 -2.28 -11.49 -45.58
C GLU A 327 -1.55 -11.27 -46.90
N MET A 328 -1.63 -10.06 -47.47
CA MET A 328 -0.85 -9.67 -48.65
C MET A 328 0.65 -9.85 -48.41
N ARG A 329 1.11 -9.50 -47.20
CA ARG A 329 2.50 -9.72 -46.83
C ARG A 329 2.84 -11.20 -46.70
N ARG A 330 1.99 -12.01 -46.05
CA ARG A 330 2.18 -13.47 -45.91
C ARG A 330 2.23 -14.20 -47.25
N SER A 331 1.40 -13.78 -48.18
CA SER A 331 1.35 -14.33 -49.55
C SER A 331 2.53 -13.88 -50.44
N GLY A 332 3.43 -13.04 -49.93
CA GLY A 332 4.62 -12.60 -50.65
C GLY A 332 4.36 -11.52 -51.70
N ALA A 333 3.28 -10.75 -51.57
CA ALA A 333 3.01 -9.61 -52.45
C ALA A 333 4.17 -8.60 -52.42
N LEU A 334 4.36 -7.87 -53.53
CA LEU A 334 5.38 -6.83 -53.58
C LEU A 334 4.98 -5.62 -52.72
N PRO A 335 5.90 -5.03 -51.94
CA PRO A 335 5.60 -3.87 -51.13
C PRO A 335 5.27 -2.65 -52.01
N GLY A 336 4.18 -1.97 -51.70
CA GLY A 336 3.76 -0.73 -52.37
C GLY A 336 4.32 0.53 -51.70
N GLN A 337 3.72 1.67 -52.06
CA GLN A 337 4.01 2.95 -51.41
C GLN A 337 3.57 2.91 -49.94
N PHE A 338 4.43 3.35 -49.04
CA PHE A 338 4.12 3.42 -47.61
C PHE A 338 2.95 4.38 -47.34
N ARG A 339 1.94 3.88 -46.63
CA ARG A 339 0.80 4.65 -46.12
C ARG A 339 0.54 4.24 -44.67
N SER A 340 0.63 5.19 -43.74
CA SER A 340 0.36 4.91 -42.33
C SER A 340 -1.12 4.62 -42.08
N PHE A 341 -1.39 3.68 -41.18
CA PHE A 341 -2.74 3.47 -40.67
C PHE A 341 -3.15 4.67 -39.79
N PRO A 342 -4.39 5.18 -39.90
CA PRO A 342 -4.88 6.31 -39.11
C PRO A 342 -5.19 5.94 -37.65
N ILE A 343 -4.22 5.32 -36.96
CA ILE A 343 -4.36 4.91 -35.56
C ILE A 343 -3.87 6.04 -34.67
N ARG A 344 -4.73 6.52 -33.78
CA ARG A 344 -4.39 7.57 -32.81
C ARG A 344 -3.17 7.18 -31.98
N SER A 345 -2.15 8.03 -31.96
CA SER A 345 -1.01 7.88 -31.04
C SER A 345 -1.40 8.38 -29.66
N ALA A 346 -0.99 7.66 -28.62
CA ALA A 346 -1.18 8.08 -27.24
C ALA A 346 0.15 8.38 -26.54
N THR A 347 0.13 9.36 -25.62
CA THR A 347 1.30 9.72 -24.80
C THR A 347 1.46 8.83 -23.56
N HIS A 348 0.39 8.12 -23.17
CA HIS A 348 0.39 7.23 -22.03
C HIS A 348 0.06 5.80 -22.45
N LEU A 349 0.79 4.83 -21.87
CA LEU A 349 0.59 3.41 -22.12
C LEU A 349 -0.85 2.93 -21.89
N ALA A 350 -1.56 3.50 -20.91
CA ALA A 350 -2.93 3.11 -20.62
C ALA A 350 -3.91 3.50 -21.75
N ASP A 351 -3.68 4.66 -22.36
CA ASP A 351 -4.50 5.17 -23.47
C ASP A 351 -4.13 4.44 -24.76
N GLU A 352 -2.83 4.15 -24.95
CA GLU A 352 -2.32 3.34 -26.06
C GLU A 352 -2.97 1.96 -26.09
N ILE A 353 -3.03 1.29 -24.94
CA ILE A 353 -3.69 -0.02 -24.84
C ILE A 353 -5.19 0.08 -25.07
N SER A 354 -5.85 1.15 -24.61
CA SER A 354 -7.28 1.33 -24.88
C SER A 354 -7.58 1.47 -26.38
N VAL A 355 -6.71 2.16 -27.13
CA VAL A 355 -6.84 2.29 -28.60
C VAL A 355 -6.65 0.93 -29.28
N LEU A 356 -5.62 0.17 -28.88
CA LEU A 356 -5.35 -1.15 -29.44
C LEU A 356 -6.42 -2.19 -29.07
N GLU A 357 -7.00 -2.11 -27.87
CA GLU A 357 -8.11 -2.97 -27.44
C GLU A 357 -9.38 -2.70 -28.27
N SER A 358 -9.68 -1.43 -28.59
CA SER A 358 -10.80 -1.08 -29.46
C SER A 358 -10.64 -1.69 -30.85
N LEU A 359 -9.42 -1.63 -31.40
CA LEU A 359 -9.08 -2.25 -32.68
C LEU A 359 -9.16 -3.77 -32.61
N ALA A 360 -8.60 -4.39 -31.56
CA ALA A 360 -8.61 -5.84 -31.37
C ALA A 360 -10.01 -6.41 -31.19
N THR A 361 -10.97 -5.63 -30.65
CA THR A 361 -12.37 -6.04 -30.51
C THR A 361 -13.04 -6.29 -31.87
N HIS A 362 -12.59 -5.59 -32.91
CA HIS A 362 -13.08 -5.77 -34.29
C HIS A 362 -12.14 -6.64 -35.14
N TRP A 363 -11.17 -7.33 -34.53
CA TRP A 363 -10.22 -8.15 -35.26
C TRP A 363 -10.92 -9.36 -35.88
N PRO A 364 -10.73 -9.64 -37.18
CA PRO A 364 -11.33 -10.81 -37.82
C PRO A 364 -10.76 -12.09 -37.19
N LEU A 365 -11.64 -12.93 -36.63
CA LEU A 365 -11.25 -14.18 -35.97
C LEU A 365 -10.94 -15.32 -36.97
N GLU A 366 -11.29 -15.13 -38.24
CA GLU A 366 -10.94 -16.02 -39.35
C GLU A 366 -10.09 -15.26 -40.37
N PRO A 367 -9.00 -15.87 -40.90
CA PRO A 367 -8.31 -15.29 -42.05
C PRO A 367 -9.33 -15.19 -43.19
N ALA A 368 -9.46 -13.99 -43.76
CA ALA A 368 -10.29 -13.77 -44.93
C ALA A 368 -9.93 -14.84 -45.98
N LYS A 369 -10.86 -15.74 -46.28
CA LYS A 369 -10.65 -16.75 -47.32
C LYS A 369 -10.39 -16.03 -48.65
N PRO A 370 -9.43 -16.53 -49.45
CA PRO A 370 -8.97 -15.89 -50.67
C PRO A 370 -10.07 -15.69 -51.72
#